data_AF-A0A820QVP7-F1
#
_entry.id   AF-A0A820QVP7-F1
#
_cell.length_a   1.000
_cell.length_b   1.000
_cell.length_c   1.000
_cell.angle_alpha   90.00
_cell.angle_beta   90.00
_cell.angle_gamma   90.00
#
_symmetry.space_group_name_H-M   'P 1'
#
loop_
_entity.id
_entity.type
_entity.pdbx_description
1 polymer ?
#
loop_
_entity_poly.entity_id
_entity_poly.type
_entity_poly.pdbx_seq_one_letter_code
_entity_poly.pdbx_strand_id
1 'polypeptide(L)'
;MQLIEPPGEVFDLVQMDFAGPLPQSINGNRYVIALTDYLSKYVISKAVPNDSTQTAAEFLIDITLEFGPPHQLQTDRGSHFTSAIFEAVANRLGCVHTVSTPYHPQSQGVIERFNAIFKQQLSKYTNEHYDDWDVYLNTIVSSYNSSIHQITQFPPFQIFHKRKPISIFDPIKKQVTIPRVNDYWNHFLRFEKVYMDQVKKNIRQQQQYSKR
;
A
#
# COMPACT_ATOMS: atom_id res chain seq x y z
N MET A 1 5.15 8.39 23.52
CA MET A 1 5.15 7.88 22.12
C MET A 1 5.62 9.01 21.20
N GLN A 2 6.75 8.84 20.51
CA GLN A 2 7.31 9.83 19.58
C GLN A 2 6.36 10.03 18.37
N LEU A 3 6.21 11.27 17.90
CA LEU A 3 5.51 11.53 16.63
C LEU A 3 6.43 11.07 15.50
N ILE A 4 5.90 10.29 14.57
CA ILE A 4 6.60 9.99 13.32
C ILE A 4 6.22 11.10 12.36
N GLU A 5 7.18 11.97 12.01
CA GLU A 5 6.92 12.96 10.95
C GLU A 5 6.46 12.22 9.69
N PRO A 6 5.39 12.70 9.02
CA PRO A 6 4.97 12.10 7.76
C PRO A 6 6.14 12.06 6.78
N PRO A 7 6.27 10.99 5.98
CA PRO A 7 7.30 10.91 4.96
C PRO A 7 7.23 12.09 3.98
N GLY A 8 8.38 12.43 3.39
CA GLY A 8 8.51 13.57 2.47
C GLY A 8 7.77 13.32 1.17
N GLU A 9 8.01 12.17 0.58
CA GLU A 9 7.45 11.72 -0.69
C GLU A 9 6.77 10.36 -0.56
N VAL A 10 6.03 9.99 -1.60
CA VAL A 10 5.54 8.62 -1.79
C VAL A 10 6.75 7.69 -1.91
N PHE A 11 6.66 6.50 -1.33
CA PHE A 11 7.71 5.47 -1.31
C PHE A 11 8.91 5.75 -0.39
N ASP A 12 8.90 6.85 0.35
CA ASP A 12 9.90 7.09 1.41
C ASP A 12 9.78 6.06 2.55
N LEU A 13 8.55 5.71 2.93
CA LEU A 13 8.27 4.73 3.98
C LEU A 13 7.10 3.85 3.55
N VAL A 14 7.38 2.56 3.44
CA VAL A 14 6.38 1.55 3.08
C VAL A 14 6.35 0.45 4.13
N GLN A 15 5.21 -0.22 4.22
CA GLN A 15 5.02 -1.36 5.11
C GLN A 15 4.67 -2.60 4.34
N MET A 16 5.28 -3.73 4.69
CA MET A 16 4.97 -5.01 4.08
C MET A 16 4.57 -6.05 5.13
N ASP A 17 3.55 -6.84 4.82
CA ASP A 17 2.96 -7.81 5.72
C ASP A 17 2.29 -8.96 4.93
N PHE A 18 2.12 -10.10 5.61
CA PHE A 18 1.31 -11.21 5.14
C PHE A 18 -0.03 -11.26 5.87
N ALA A 19 -1.11 -11.42 5.12
CA ALA A 19 -2.42 -11.80 5.65
C ALA A 19 -2.69 -13.28 5.35
N GLY A 20 -2.89 -14.07 6.41
CA GLY A 20 -3.22 -15.49 6.29
C GLY A 20 -2.94 -16.28 7.57
N PRO A 21 -3.02 -17.63 7.51
CA PRO A 21 -3.47 -18.40 6.35
C PRO A 21 -4.98 -18.22 6.10
N LEU A 22 -5.35 -18.16 4.83
CA LEU A 22 -6.72 -18.24 4.32
C LEU A 22 -7.05 -19.68 3.90
N PRO A 23 -8.33 -20.02 3.67
CA PRO A 23 -8.70 -21.24 2.95
C PRO A 23 -7.93 -21.30 1.63
N GLN A 24 -7.51 -22.50 1.22
CA GLN A 24 -6.76 -22.63 -0.02
C GLN A 24 -7.68 -22.30 -1.20
N SER A 25 -7.24 -21.38 -2.06
CA SER A 25 -7.97 -21.06 -3.27
C SER A 25 -7.85 -22.17 -4.33
N ILE A 26 -8.71 -22.12 -5.34
CA ILE A 26 -8.64 -23.00 -6.52
C ILE A 26 -7.26 -22.89 -7.21
N ASN A 27 -6.63 -21.71 -7.19
CA ASN A 27 -5.29 -21.51 -7.76
C ASN A 27 -4.15 -21.89 -6.80
N GLY A 28 -4.45 -22.48 -5.64
CA GLY A 28 -3.47 -22.94 -4.66
C GLY A 28 -2.92 -21.85 -3.75
N ASN A 29 -3.52 -20.66 -3.70
CA ASN A 29 -3.08 -19.58 -2.84
C ASN A 29 -3.61 -19.76 -1.42
N ARG A 30 -2.83 -19.34 -0.43
CA ARG A 30 -3.22 -19.39 1.00
C ARG A 30 -2.94 -18.09 1.75
N TYR A 31 -2.22 -17.16 1.15
CA TYR A 31 -1.81 -15.92 1.79
C TYR A 31 -1.96 -14.76 0.81
N VAL A 32 -2.12 -13.56 1.35
CA VAL A 32 -1.93 -12.32 0.60
C VAL A 32 -0.70 -11.65 1.17
N ILE A 33 0.27 -11.33 0.32
CA ILE A 33 1.34 -10.40 0.68
C ILE A 33 0.94 -9.01 0.19
N ALA A 34 1.10 -8.00 1.04
CA ALA A 34 0.73 -6.63 0.72
C ALA A 34 1.83 -5.67 1.14
N LEU A 35 2.06 -4.65 0.31
CA LEU A 35 2.87 -3.48 0.60
C LEU A 35 1.98 -2.24 0.60
N THR A 36 2.07 -1.42 1.64
CA THR A 36 1.29 -0.19 1.79
C THR A 36 2.22 1.01 1.96
N ASP A 37 2.07 2.01 1.09
CA ASP A 37 2.78 3.28 1.22
C ASP A 37 2.22 4.11 2.39
N TYR A 38 3.09 4.58 3.28
CA TYR A 38 2.63 5.28 4.48
C TYR A 38 2.01 6.63 4.17
N LEU A 39 2.46 7.35 3.14
CA LEU A 39 1.99 8.71 2.87
C LEU A 39 0.64 8.72 2.14
N SER A 40 0.58 8.07 0.99
CA SER A 40 -0.59 7.94 0.13
C SER A 40 -1.62 6.94 0.65
N LYS A 41 -1.19 5.97 1.48
CA LYS A 41 -1.97 4.77 1.86
C LYS A 41 -2.23 3.82 0.70
N TYR A 42 -1.49 3.95 -0.40
CA TYR A 42 -1.65 3.10 -1.57
C TYR A 42 -1.20 1.68 -1.28
N VAL A 43 -1.98 0.69 -1.72
CA VAL A 43 -1.72 -0.73 -1.48
C VAL A 43 -1.37 -1.43 -2.79
N ILE A 44 -0.29 -2.20 -2.74
CA ILE A 44 0.11 -3.19 -3.74
C ILE A 44 0.00 -4.55 -3.07
N SER A 45 -0.56 -5.57 -3.73
CA SER A 45 -0.70 -6.90 -3.11
C SER A 45 -0.70 -8.03 -4.12
N LYS A 46 -0.36 -9.23 -3.66
CA LYS A 46 -0.35 -10.46 -4.46
C LYS A 46 -0.89 -11.63 -3.65
N ALA A 47 -1.71 -12.47 -4.27
CA ALA A 47 -2.10 -13.77 -3.70
C ALA A 47 -0.94 -14.76 -3.91
N VAL A 48 -0.58 -15.48 -2.86
CA VAL A 48 0.59 -16.38 -2.86
C VAL A 48 0.29 -17.69 -2.11
N PRO A 49 0.97 -18.80 -2.47
CA PRO A 49 0.72 -20.11 -1.88
C PRO A 49 1.28 -20.28 -0.46
N ASN A 50 2.28 -19.50 -0.08
CA ASN A 50 2.96 -19.58 1.22
C ASN A 50 3.52 -18.22 1.66
N ASP A 51 3.92 -18.13 2.93
CA ASP A 51 4.54 -16.97 3.58
C ASP A 51 6.07 -17.10 3.70
N SER A 52 6.70 -17.79 2.75
CA SER A 52 8.16 -18.02 2.80
C SER A 52 8.97 -16.74 2.60
N THR A 53 10.21 -16.79 3.07
CA THR A 53 11.24 -15.78 2.78
C THR A 53 11.39 -15.52 1.28
N GLN A 54 11.39 -16.59 0.47
CA GLN A 54 11.54 -16.49 -0.97
C GLN A 54 10.38 -15.69 -1.58
N THR A 55 9.15 -16.03 -1.21
CA THR A 55 7.96 -15.32 -1.68
C THR A 55 7.97 -13.84 -1.31
N ALA A 56 8.38 -13.50 -0.08
CA ALA A 56 8.54 -12.11 0.33
C ALA A 56 9.63 -11.37 -0.46
N ALA A 57 10.77 -12.01 -0.70
CA ALA A 57 11.87 -11.43 -1.47
C ALA A 57 11.48 -11.21 -2.94
N GLU A 58 10.82 -12.19 -3.58
CA GLU A 58 10.31 -12.08 -4.94
C GLU A 58 9.30 -10.93 -5.07
N PHE A 59 8.39 -10.79 -4.10
CA PHE A 59 7.44 -9.68 -4.11
C PHE A 59 8.12 -8.31 -3.96
N LEU A 60 9.13 -8.19 -3.10
CA LEU A 60 9.92 -6.95 -2.98
C LEU A 60 10.68 -6.62 -4.26
N ILE A 61 11.22 -7.65 -4.95
CA ILE A 61 11.86 -7.49 -6.26
C ILE A 61 10.85 -7.00 -7.30
N ASP A 62 9.68 -7.65 -7.41
CA ASP A 62 8.61 -7.27 -8.34
C ASP A 62 8.24 -5.78 -8.15
N ILE A 63 8.03 -5.36 -6.90
CA ILE A 63 7.72 -3.97 -6.55
C ILE A 63 8.86 -3.03 -6.94
N THR A 64 10.10 -3.41 -6.64
CA THR A 64 11.26 -2.58 -6.92
C THR A 64 11.47 -2.40 -8.43
N LEU A 65 11.17 -3.42 -9.23
CA LEU A 65 11.24 -3.33 -10.69
C LEU A 65 10.16 -2.43 -11.28
N GLU A 66 8.97 -2.38 -10.68
CA GLU A 66 7.86 -1.56 -11.18
C GLU A 66 7.93 -0.10 -10.70
N PHE A 67 8.30 0.13 -9.43
CA PHE A 67 8.19 1.45 -8.78
C PHE A 67 9.55 2.06 -8.39
N GLY A 68 10.64 1.31 -8.51
CA GLY A 68 11.91 1.63 -7.85
C GLY A 68 11.92 1.16 -6.39
N PRO A 69 13.08 1.19 -5.70
CA PRO A 69 13.16 0.73 -4.33
C PRO A 69 12.54 1.74 -3.37
N PRO A 70 11.77 1.30 -2.35
CA PRO A 70 11.39 2.18 -1.26
C PRO A 70 12.63 2.61 -0.46
N HIS A 71 12.64 3.84 0.05
CA HIS A 71 13.77 4.30 0.88
C HIS A 71 13.83 3.51 2.20
N GLN A 72 12.69 3.40 2.89
CA GLN A 72 12.57 2.59 4.10
C GLN A 72 11.44 1.57 3.96
N LEU A 73 11.79 0.31 4.16
CA LEU A 73 10.85 -0.80 4.25
C LEU A 73 10.64 -1.16 5.72
N GLN A 74 9.40 -1.17 6.17
CA GLN A 74 9.04 -1.61 7.51
C GLN A 74 8.24 -2.91 7.47
N THR A 75 8.59 -3.90 8.27
CA THR A 75 7.85 -5.17 8.38
C THR A 75 7.53 -5.52 9.83
N ASP A 76 6.80 -6.60 10.04
CA ASP A 76 6.72 -7.25 11.35
C ASP A 76 7.99 -8.09 11.65
N ARG A 77 7.99 -8.76 12.81
CA ARG A 77 9.09 -9.63 13.27
C ARG A 77 9.00 -11.06 12.72
N GLY A 78 8.22 -11.29 11.67
CA GLY A 78 8.10 -12.58 11.01
C GLY A 78 9.47 -13.14 10.62
N SER A 79 9.65 -14.44 10.78
CA SER A 79 10.91 -15.13 10.43
C SER A 79 11.25 -14.98 8.95
N HIS A 80 10.25 -14.83 8.09
CA HIS A 80 10.42 -14.59 6.67
C HIS A 80 11.06 -13.23 6.36
N PHE A 81 10.73 -12.16 7.10
CA PHE A 81 11.31 -10.83 6.93
C PHE A 81 12.63 -10.66 7.69
N THR A 82 12.83 -11.38 8.79
CA THR A 82 14.07 -11.29 9.60
C THR A 82 15.17 -12.26 9.15
N SER A 83 14.93 -13.02 8.08
CA SER A 83 15.91 -13.94 7.52
C SER A 83 17.11 -13.21 6.89
N ALA A 84 18.28 -13.82 6.94
CA ALA A 84 19.49 -13.27 6.32
C ALA A 84 19.35 -13.09 4.80
N ILE A 85 18.55 -13.95 4.15
CA ILE A 85 18.27 -13.87 2.71
C ILE A 85 17.43 -12.62 2.41
N PHE A 86 16.34 -12.42 3.15
CA PHE A 86 15.48 -11.25 2.94
C PHE A 86 16.25 -9.95 3.18
N GLU A 87 17.00 -9.89 4.27
CA GLU A 87 17.86 -8.75 4.61
C GLU A 87 18.90 -8.47 3.51
N ALA A 88 19.55 -9.52 2.97
CA ALA A 88 20.50 -9.35 1.88
C ALA A 88 19.84 -8.82 0.59
N VAL A 89 18.64 -9.29 0.26
CA VAL A 89 17.86 -8.81 -0.89
C VAL A 89 17.46 -7.35 -0.71
N ALA A 90 16.87 -6.99 0.42
CA ALA A 90 16.47 -5.62 0.72
C ALA A 90 17.66 -4.65 0.62
N ASN A 91 18.80 -5.00 1.23
CA ASN A 91 20.03 -4.21 1.15
C ASN A 91 20.56 -4.11 -0.28
N ARG A 92 20.51 -5.19 -1.07
CA ARG A 92 20.97 -5.18 -2.46
C ARG A 92 20.10 -4.31 -3.37
N LEU A 93 18.81 -4.23 -3.09
CA LEU A 93 17.86 -3.35 -3.78
C LEU A 93 17.98 -1.89 -3.32
N GLY A 94 18.76 -1.60 -2.27
CA GLY A 94 18.92 -0.26 -1.72
C GLY A 94 17.82 0.16 -0.74
N CYS A 95 17.06 -0.79 -0.20
CA CYS A 95 16.02 -0.53 0.80
C CYS A 95 16.62 -0.55 2.21
N VAL A 96 16.34 0.46 3.02
CA VAL A 96 16.63 0.40 4.46
C VAL A 96 15.54 -0.42 5.14
N HIS A 97 15.85 -1.67 5.48
CA HIS A 97 14.89 -2.55 6.16
C HIS A 97 14.85 -2.27 7.67
N THR A 98 13.65 -2.10 8.20
CA THR A 98 13.41 -1.87 9.62
C THR A 98 12.29 -2.78 10.13
N VAL A 99 12.55 -3.44 11.25
CA VAL A 99 11.59 -4.35 11.84
C VAL A 99 10.79 -3.59 12.90
N SER A 100 9.46 -3.67 12.83
CA SER A 100 8.60 -2.97 13.78
C SER A 100 8.84 -3.46 15.22
N THR A 101 8.83 -2.50 16.15
CA THR A 101 8.84 -2.80 17.58
C THR A 101 7.39 -2.89 18.07
N PRO A 102 7.08 -3.76 19.05
CA PRO A 102 5.71 -3.92 19.58
C PRO A 102 5.07 -2.65 20.18
N TYR A 103 5.83 -1.54 20.32
CA TYR A 103 5.36 -0.28 20.89
C TYR A 103 5.14 0.85 19.87
N HIS A 104 5.05 0.54 18.57
CA HIS A 104 4.75 1.52 17.50
C HIS A 104 3.42 1.28 16.76
N PRO A 105 2.26 1.31 17.46
CA PRO A 105 0.94 1.06 16.86
C PRO A 105 0.56 2.11 15.79
N GLN A 106 1.13 3.32 15.84
CA GLN A 106 0.87 4.36 14.84
C GLN A 106 1.47 4.05 13.46
N SER A 107 2.55 3.25 13.40
CA SER A 107 3.06 2.75 12.15
C SER A 107 2.26 1.53 11.73
N GLN A 108 2.11 0.51 12.59
CA GLN A 108 1.43 -0.75 12.25
C GLN A 108 -0.03 -0.59 11.81
N GLY A 109 -0.74 0.43 12.31
CA GLY A 109 -2.16 0.63 12.03
C GLY A 109 -2.52 0.90 10.54
N VAL A 110 -1.54 1.21 9.69
CA VAL A 110 -1.80 1.44 8.25
C VAL A 110 -2.09 0.12 7.54
N ILE A 111 -1.19 -0.86 7.68
CA ILE A 111 -1.36 -2.17 7.06
C ILE A 111 -2.46 -3.00 7.74
N GLU A 112 -2.59 -2.89 9.07
CA GLU A 112 -3.69 -3.52 9.83
C GLU A 112 -5.07 -3.08 9.32
N ARG A 113 -5.22 -1.80 8.97
CA ARG A 113 -6.48 -1.28 8.43
C ARG A 113 -6.78 -1.84 7.05
N PHE A 114 -5.78 -1.93 6.17
CA PHE A 114 -5.97 -2.60 4.89
C PHE A 114 -6.38 -4.07 5.10
N ASN A 115 -5.67 -4.81 5.95
CA ASN A 115 -5.99 -6.20 6.26
C ASN A 115 -7.42 -6.36 6.81
N ALA A 116 -7.89 -5.45 7.66
CA ALA A 116 -9.27 -5.44 8.15
C ALA A 116 -10.30 -5.18 7.04
N ILE A 117 -10.05 -4.19 6.18
CA ILE A 117 -10.92 -3.89 5.03
C ILE A 117 -10.94 -5.07 4.06
N PHE A 118 -9.77 -5.64 3.76
CA PHE A 118 -9.64 -6.81 2.90
C PHE A 118 -10.49 -7.95 3.43
N LYS A 119 -10.33 -8.34 4.71
CA LYS A 119 -11.14 -9.40 5.34
C LYS A 119 -12.64 -9.11 5.27
N GLN A 120 -13.05 -7.87 5.53
CA GLN A 120 -14.46 -7.45 5.50
C GLN A 120 -15.05 -7.48 4.08
N GLN A 121 -14.27 -7.09 3.06
CA GLN A 121 -14.72 -7.16 1.67
C GLN A 121 -14.74 -8.60 1.20
N LEU A 122 -13.73 -9.39 1.56
CA LEU A 122 -13.62 -10.80 1.21
C LEU A 122 -14.86 -11.58 1.62
N SER A 123 -15.32 -11.39 2.87
CA SER A 123 -16.52 -12.07 3.39
C SER A 123 -17.82 -11.75 2.64
N LYS A 124 -17.82 -10.76 1.74
CA LYS A 124 -18.99 -10.39 0.92
C LYS A 124 -18.94 -10.98 -0.49
N TYR A 125 -17.75 -11.30 -0.99
CA TYR A 125 -17.53 -11.68 -2.38
C TYR A 125 -17.20 -13.15 -2.56
N THR A 126 -16.72 -13.82 -1.52
CA THR A 126 -16.38 -15.25 -1.59
C THR A 126 -17.60 -16.13 -1.67
N ASN A 127 -17.49 -17.22 -2.41
CA ASN A 127 -18.49 -18.28 -2.44
C ASN A 127 -18.61 -19.00 -1.08
N GLU A 128 -19.54 -19.94 -0.97
CA GLU A 128 -19.78 -20.72 0.26
C GLU A 128 -18.57 -21.56 0.71
N HIS A 129 -17.67 -21.88 -0.22
CA HIS A 129 -16.47 -22.70 0.00
C HIS A 129 -15.22 -21.86 0.31
N TYR A 130 -15.29 -20.53 0.13
CA TYR A 130 -14.19 -19.59 0.32
C TYR A 130 -12.93 -19.96 -0.47
N ASP A 131 -13.04 -20.56 -1.66
CA ASP A 131 -11.90 -20.99 -2.48
C ASP A 131 -11.66 -20.11 -3.72
N ASP A 132 -12.45 -19.05 -3.91
CA ASP A 132 -12.38 -18.10 -5.03
C ASP A 132 -11.88 -16.70 -4.61
N TRP A 133 -11.45 -16.56 -3.36
CA TRP A 133 -11.07 -15.28 -2.76
C TRP A 133 -9.96 -14.54 -3.51
N ASP A 134 -9.03 -15.28 -4.13
CA ASP A 134 -7.88 -14.72 -4.83
C ASP A 134 -8.26 -14.05 -6.16
N VAL A 135 -9.36 -14.48 -6.79
CA VAL A 135 -9.94 -13.86 -7.99
C VAL A 135 -10.41 -12.42 -7.68
N TYR A 136 -10.89 -12.16 -6.47
CA TYR A 136 -11.42 -10.87 -6.06
C TYR A 136 -10.36 -9.91 -5.51
N LEU A 137 -9.15 -10.38 -5.21
CA LEU A 137 -8.10 -9.57 -4.57
C LEU A 137 -7.83 -8.26 -5.33
N ASN A 138 -7.61 -8.34 -6.65
CA ASN A 138 -7.32 -7.17 -7.47
C ASN A 138 -8.48 -6.16 -7.50
N THR A 139 -9.72 -6.65 -7.50
CA THR A 139 -10.92 -5.81 -7.46
C THR A 139 -11.05 -5.09 -6.13
N ILE A 140 -10.80 -5.79 -5.02
CA ILE A 140 -10.84 -5.21 -3.67
C ILE A 140 -9.75 -4.14 -3.52
N VAL A 141 -8.52 -4.42 -3.96
CA VAL A 141 -7.38 -3.49 -3.88
C VAL A 141 -7.61 -2.26 -4.76
N SER A 142 -8.10 -2.45 -6.00
CA SER A 142 -8.44 -1.35 -6.90
C SER A 142 -9.53 -0.45 -6.32
N SER A 143 -10.57 -1.05 -5.72
CA SER A 143 -11.65 -0.34 -5.03
C SER A 143 -11.13 0.45 -3.83
N TYR A 144 -10.26 -0.15 -3.01
CA TYR A 144 -9.61 0.52 -1.88
C TYR A 144 -8.77 1.72 -2.35
N ASN A 145 -7.88 1.51 -3.32
CA ASN A 145 -7.00 2.56 -3.84
C ASN A 145 -7.76 3.71 -4.51
N SER A 146 -8.96 3.44 -5.03
CA SER A 146 -9.81 4.46 -5.68
C SER A 146 -10.80 5.14 -4.73
N SER A 147 -10.99 4.62 -3.52
CA SER A 147 -11.92 5.14 -2.53
C SER A 147 -11.27 6.21 -1.65
N ILE A 148 -12.04 7.21 -1.22
CA ILE A 148 -11.55 8.26 -0.32
C ILE A 148 -11.09 7.63 1.01
N HIS A 149 -9.81 7.78 1.33
CA HIS A 149 -9.28 7.25 2.58
C HIS A 149 -9.48 8.25 3.74
N GLN A 150 -9.93 7.77 4.89
CA GLN A 150 -10.38 8.59 6.02
C GLN A 150 -9.30 9.56 6.56
N ILE A 151 -8.03 9.19 6.50
CA ILE A 151 -6.94 10.07 6.99
C ILE A 151 -6.55 11.07 5.92
N THR A 152 -6.27 10.61 4.70
CA THR A 152 -5.76 11.47 3.63
C THR A 152 -6.85 12.39 3.10
N GLN A 153 -8.13 12.02 3.24
CA GLN A 153 -9.29 12.67 2.61
C GLN A 153 -9.24 12.67 1.08
N PHE A 154 -8.37 11.84 0.51
CA PHE A 154 -8.19 11.65 -0.92
C PHE A 154 -8.06 10.15 -1.23
N PRO A 155 -8.39 9.71 -2.46
CA PRO A 155 -8.08 8.36 -2.88
C PRO A 155 -6.58 8.07 -2.81
N PRO A 156 -6.14 6.92 -2.27
CA PRO A 156 -4.73 6.55 -2.26
C PRO A 156 -4.07 6.62 -3.64
N PHE A 157 -4.79 6.17 -4.68
CA PHE A 157 -4.38 6.27 -6.07
C PHE A 157 -4.04 7.70 -6.49
N GLN A 158 -4.83 8.66 -6.01
CA GLN A 158 -4.64 10.06 -6.36
C GLN A 158 -3.35 10.63 -5.78
N ILE A 159 -3.02 10.24 -4.55
CA ILE A 159 -1.78 10.65 -3.89
C ILE A 159 -0.57 9.97 -4.51
N PHE A 160 -0.66 8.68 -4.77
CA PHE A 160 0.43 7.88 -5.33
C PHE A 160 0.78 8.29 -6.77
N HIS A 161 -0.21 8.36 -7.67
CA HIS A 161 0.02 8.64 -9.09
C HIS A 161 -0.10 10.12 -9.48
N LYS A 162 -0.38 11.01 -8.52
CA LYS A 162 -0.58 12.45 -8.75
C LYS A 162 -1.68 12.76 -9.78
N ARG A 163 -2.67 11.87 -9.92
CA ARG A 163 -3.83 12.00 -10.83
C ARG A 163 -5.05 11.28 -10.28
N LYS A 164 -6.26 11.73 -10.61
CA LYS A 164 -7.48 11.04 -10.16
C LYS A 164 -7.56 9.61 -10.73
N PRO A 165 -8.09 8.65 -9.96
CA PRO A 165 -8.46 7.35 -10.50
C PRO A 165 -9.50 7.54 -11.60
N ILE A 166 -9.43 6.71 -12.63
CA ILE A 166 -10.44 6.65 -13.69
C ILE A 166 -11.14 5.31 -13.51
N SER A 167 -12.45 5.36 -13.29
CA SER A 167 -13.29 4.18 -13.16
C SER A 167 -13.49 3.55 -14.54
N ILE A 168 -13.60 2.22 -14.59
CA ILE A 168 -14.06 1.51 -15.79
C ILE A 168 -15.50 1.86 -16.17
N PHE A 169 -16.25 2.48 -15.25
CA PHE A 169 -17.59 3.00 -15.46
C PHE A 169 -17.61 4.49 -15.85
N ASP A 170 -16.45 5.15 -15.90
CA ASP A 170 -16.39 6.54 -16.34
C ASP A 170 -16.65 6.67 -17.84
N PRO A 171 -17.23 7.79 -18.31
CA PRO A 171 -17.44 8.02 -19.73
C PRO A 171 -16.13 7.95 -20.52
N ILE A 172 -16.15 7.21 -21.63
CA ILE A 172 -15.02 7.15 -22.56
C ILE A 172 -14.76 8.54 -23.12
N LYS A 173 -13.54 9.05 -22.91
CA LYS A 173 -13.12 10.32 -23.52
C LYS A 173 -13.05 10.16 -25.03
N LYS A 174 -13.91 10.89 -25.75
CA LYS A 174 -13.98 10.87 -27.22
C LYS A 174 -12.82 11.61 -27.91
N GLN A 175 -12.12 12.47 -27.18
CA GLN A 175 -10.97 13.21 -27.69
C GLN A 175 -9.86 13.24 -26.63
N VAL A 176 -8.63 13.03 -27.07
CA VAL A 176 -7.43 13.14 -26.23
C VAL A 176 -6.83 14.52 -26.46
N THR A 177 -6.91 15.40 -25.45
CA THR A 177 -6.18 16.67 -25.46
C THR A 177 -4.78 16.43 -24.93
N ILE A 178 -3.75 16.78 -25.70
CA ILE A 178 -2.37 16.79 -25.24
C ILE A 178 -2.15 18.13 -24.52
N PRO A 179 -1.96 18.14 -23.19
CA PRO A 179 -1.76 19.37 -22.44
C PRO A 179 -0.43 20.02 -22.83
N ARG A 180 -0.35 21.36 -22.78
CA ARG A 180 0.93 22.05 -22.97
C ARG A 180 1.81 21.81 -21.73
N VAL A 181 3.14 21.90 -21.91
CA VAL A 181 4.11 21.68 -20.82
C VAL A 181 3.77 22.53 -19.58
N ASN A 182 3.39 23.80 -19.76
CA ASN A 182 3.00 24.67 -18.63
C ASN A 182 1.74 24.19 -17.90
N ASP A 183 0.77 23.60 -18.59
CA ASP A 183 -0.45 23.10 -17.95
C ASP A 183 -0.14 21.92 -17.03
N TYR A 184 0.74 21.03 -17.49
CA TYR A 184 1.26 19.92 -16.69
C TYR A 184 2.05 20.41 -15.48
N TRP A 185 3.00 21.34 -15.68
CA TRP A 185 3.80 21.90 -14.59
C TRP A 185 2.93 22.60 -13.53
N ASN A 186 1.96 23.41 -13.97
CA ASN A 186 1.02 24.06 -13.06
C ASN A 186 0.15 23.06 -12.30
N HIS A 187 -0.26 21.97 -12.95
CA HIS A 187 -0.98 20.89 -12.29
C HIS A 187 -0.12 20.23 -11.22
N PHE A 188 1.12 19.90 -11.55
CA PHE A 188 2.07 19.28 -10.63
C PHE A 188 2.36 20.17 -9.40
N LEU A 189 2.66 21.45 -9.60
CA LEU A 189 2.91 22.39 -8.49
C LEU A 189 1.68 22.55 -7.58
N ARG A 190 0.48 22.58 -8.16
CA ARG A 190 -0.76 22.57 -7.37
C ARG A 190 -0.92 21.27 -6.61
N PHE A 191 -0.54 20.14 -7.21
CA PHE A 191 -0.58 18.85 -6.57
C PHE A 191 0.30 18.83 -5.32
N GLU A 192 1.57 19.16 -5.49
CA GLU A 192 2.59 19.22 -4.45
C GLU A 192 2.17 20.18 -3.34
N LYS A 193 1.80 21.43 -3.68
CA LYS A 193 1.50 22.46 -2.70
C LYS A 193 0.17 22.24 -1.95
N VAL A 194 -0.85 21.69 -2.59
CA VAL A 194 -2.19 21.62 -1.99
C VAL A 194 -2.46 20.24 -1.39
N TYR A 195 -2.24 19.18 -2.17
CA TYR A 195 -2.64 17.84 -1.76
C TYR A 195 -1.64 17.26 -0.77
N MET A 196 -0.33 17.35 -1.04
CA MET A 196 0.68 16.77 -0.16
C MET A 196 0.73 17.48 1.19
N ASP A 197 0.67 18.81 1.22
CA ASP A 197 0.61 19.58 2.46
C ASP A 197 -0.61 19.22 3.30
N GLN A 198 -1.79 19.07 2.66
CA GLN A 198 -3.01 18.68 3.35
C GLN A 198 -2.92 17.24 3.88
N VAL A 199 -2.38 16.30 3.10
CA VAL A 199 -2.18 14.91 3.54
C VAL A 199 -1.24 14.85 4.73
N LYS A 200 -0.08 15.50 4.66
CA LYS A 200 0.90 15.56 5.75
C LYS A 200 0.27 16.19 7.01
N LYS A 201 -0.49 17.27 6.85
CA LYS A 201 -1.22 17.91 7.95
C LYS A 201 -2.25 16.96 8.58
N ASN A 202 -3.04 16.24 7.80
CA ASN A 202 -4.04 15.30 8.30
C ASN A 202 -3.40 14.15 9.08
N ILE A 203 -2.28 13.59 8.57
CA ILE A 203 -1.52 12.53 9.27
C ILE A 203 -1.03 13.05 10.62
N ARG A 204 -0.41 14.23 10.68
CA ARG A 204 0.04 14.85 11.95
C ARG A 204 -1.11 15.03 12.93
N GLN A 205 -2.25 15.53 12.46
CA GLN A 205 -3.44 15.71 13.30
C GLN A 205 -3.94 14.38 13.87
N GLN A 206 -4.06 13.35 13.03
CA GLN A 206 -4.49 12.03 13.47
C GLN A 206 -3.57 11.42 14.53
N GLN A 207 -2.25 11.55 14.35
CA GLN A 207 -1.27 11.09 15.35
C GLN A 207 -1.37 11.85 16.69
N GLN A 208 -1.75 13.13 16.67
CA GLN A 208 -1.98 13.93 17.88
C GLN A 208 -3.27 13.52 18.60
N TYR A 209 -4.34 13.22 17.86
CA TYR A 209 -5.60 12.73 18.45
C TYR A 209 -5.43 11.36 19.10
N SER A 210 -4.69 10.43 18.48
CA SER A 210 -4.42 9.09 19.04
C SER A 210 -3.53 9.08 20.30
N LYS A 211 -3.10 10.25 20.80
CA LYS A 211 -2.35 10.39 22.06
C LYS A 211 -3.21 10.82 23.26
N ARG A 212 -4.43 11.31 23.01
CA ARG A 212 -5.38 11.73 24.05
C ARG A 212 -6.28 10.56 24.42
#